data_AF-A0A1Y1JYW2-F1
#
_entry.id   AF-A0A1Y1JYW2-F1
#
_cell.length_a   1.000
_cell.length_b   1.000
_cell.length_c   1.000
_cell.angle_alpha   90.00
_cell.angle_beta   90.00
_cell.angle_gamma   90.00
#
_symmetry.space_group_name_H-M   'P 1'
#
loop_
_entity.id
_entity.type
_entity.pdbx_description
1 polymer ?
#
loop_
_entity_poly.entity_id
_entity_poly.type
_entity_poly.pdbx_seq_one_letter_code
_entity_poly.pdbx_strand_id
1 'polypeptide(L)'
;MLLSCNSESDKERWIEALSAPKSEDPDETLYECWDCPQVTAIHPYISSQPDELPLARGDIVNVTRKMADGWYHGERIRDGETGWFPANYTAEIANPHVRARNLKQRYRLLALSENYLKSK
;
A
#
# COMPACT_ATOMS: atom_id res chain seq x y z
N MET A 1 11.61 -16.09 -24.05
CA MET A 1 12.61 -16.55 -23.06
C MET A 1 11.86 -17.50 -22.14
N LEU A 2 12.01 -18.81 -22.32
CA LEU A 2 11.29 -19.84 -21.55
C LEU A 2 12.18 -20.26 -20.38
N LEU A 3 11.70 -20.05 -19.16
CA LEU A 3 12.39 -20.44 -17.94
C LEU A 3 12.34 -21.98 -17.83
N SER A 4 13.36 -22.68 -18.33
CA SER A 4 13.48 -24.12 -18.13
C SER A 4 13.88 -24.39 -16.68
N CYS A 5 12.95 -24.89 -15.88
CA CYS A 5 13.20 -25.30 -14.50
C CYS A 5 13.77 -26.73 -14.52
N ASN A 6 14.93 -26.97 -13.90
CA ASN A 6 15.63 -28.27 -13.96
C ASN A 6 15.17 -29.28 -12.89
N SER A 7 14.27 -28.89 -11.99
CA SER A 7 13.65 -29.74 -10.99
C SER A 7 12.28 -29.21 -10.56
N GLU A 8 11.42 -30.06 -10.01
CA GLU A 8 10.16 -29.63 -9.39
C GLU A 8 10.40 -28.65 -8.24
N SER A 9 11.45 -28.87 -7.44
CA SER A 9 11.84 -27.95 -6.36
C SER A 9 12.28 -26.58 -6.86
N ASP A 10 12.99 -26.49 -7.99
CA ASP A 10 13.33 -25.19 -8.58
C ASP A 10 12.07 -24.47 -9.02
N LYS A 11 11.15 -25.18 -9.68
CA LYS A 11 9.87 -24.62 -10.10
C LYS A 11 9.06 -24.13 -8.90
N GLU A 12 9.02 -24.88 -7.80
CA GLU A 12 8.35 -24.47 -6.56
C GLU A 12 8.99 -23.22 -5.95
N ARG A 13 10.32 -23.17 -5.87
CA ARG A 13 11.04 -21.99 -5.37
C ARG A 13 10.82 -20.75 -6.23
N TRP A 14 10.79 -20.90 -7.56
CA TRP A 14 10.48 -19.80 -8.46
C TRP A 14 9.02 -19.35 -8.32
N ILE A 15 8.08 -20.29 -8.18
CA ILE A 15 6.67 -19.98 -7.94
C ILE A 15 6.50 -19.24 -6.61
N GLU A 16 7.16 -19.68 -5.55
CA GLU A 16 7.12 -19.06 -4.23
C GLU A 16 7.71 -17.64 -4.28
N ALA A 17 8.90 -17.48 -4.86
CA ALA A 17 9.55 -16.18 -5.01
C ALA A 17 8.77 -15.17 -5.88
N LEU A 18 7.94 -15.66 -6.80
CA LEU A 18 7.07 -14.84 -7.65
C LEU A 18 5.65 -14.68 -7.08
N SER A 19 5.28 -15.47 -6.07
CA SER A 19 3.97 -15.37 -5.44
C SER A 19 3.91 -14.16 -4.52
N ALA A 20 2.75 -13.51 -4.45
CA ALA A 20 2.53 -12.44 -3.48
C ALA A 20 2.86 -12.96 -2.07
N PRO A 21 3.43 -12.12 -1.19
CA PRO A 21 3.65 -12.49 0.20
C PRO A 21 2.33 -13.00 0.78
N LYS A 22 2.33 -14.25 1.25
CA LYS A 22 1.17 -14.85 1.90
C LYS A 22 1.38 -14.71 3.39
N SER A 23 0.38 -14.18 4.10
CA SER A 23 0.36 -14.31 5.55
C SER A 23 0.13 -15.77 5.93
N GLU A 24 0.60 -16.17 7.12
CA GLU A 24 0.19 -17.44 7.74
C GLU A 24 -1.29 -17.42 8.12
N ASP A 25 -1.87 -16.22 8.27
CA ASP A 25 -3.29 -16.01 8.50
C ASP A 25 -4.04 -16.04 7.16
N PRO A 26 -4.94 -17.01 6.93
CA PRO A 26 -5.73 -17.11 5.71
C PRO A 26 -6.68 -15.91 5.49
N ASP A 27 -6.96 -15.14 6.55
CA ASP A 27 -7.84 -13.98 6.53
C ASP A 27 -7.10 -12.65 6.31
N GLU A 28 -5.76 -12.70 6.12
CA GLU A 28 -4.92 -11.53 5.84
C GLU A 28 -4.41 -11.54 4.38
N THR A 29 -4.67 -10.45 3.66
CA THR A 29 -4.06 -10.21 2.35
C THR A 29 -2.92 -9.21 2.48
N LEU A 30 -1.70 -9.63 2.13
CA LEU A 30 -0.52 -8.78 2.09
C LEU A 30 -0.23 -8.34 0.65
N TYR A 31 0.05 -7.06 0.48
CA TYR A 31 0.46 -6.48 -0.80
C TYR A 31 1.91 -6.03 -0.73
N GLU A 32 2.63 -6.28 -1.82
CA GLU A 32 3.93 -5.68 -2.05
C GLU A 32 3.81 -4.15 -2.21
N CYS A 33 4.86 -3.43 -1.81
CA CYS A 33 4.85 -1.97 -1.88
C CYS A 33 4.71 -1.42 -3.32
N TRP A 34 5.12 -2.20 -4.34
CA TRP A 34 5.07 -1.81 -5.74
C TRP A 34 3.73 -2.13 -6.43
N ASP A 35 2.89 -2.99 -5.86
CA ASP A 35 1.55 -3.33 -6.39
C ASP A 35 0.41 -3.14 -5.39
N CYS A 36 0.65 -2.36 -4.34
CA CYS A 36 -0.37 -2.06 -3.35
C CYS A 36 -1.57 -1.29 -3.97
N PRO A 37 -2.82 -1.66 -3.64
CA PRO A 37 -3.99 -0.89 -4.03
C PRO A 37 -3.96 0.49 -3.35
N GLN A 38 -4.57 1.47 -4.01
CA GLN A 38 -4.76 2.80 -3.44
C GLN A 38 -6.22 3.00 -3.05
N VAL A 39 -6.43 3.65 -1.91
CA VAL A 39 -7.75 4.07 -1.46
C VAL A 39 -7.77 5.58 -1.20
N THR A 40 -8.94 6.18 -1.33
CA THR A 40 -9.21 7.56 -0.95
C THR A 40 -10.14 7.61 0.25
N ALA A 41 -9.81 8.40 1.26
CA ALA A 41 -10.67 8.61 2.43
C ALA A 41 -11.91 9.41 2.02
N ILE A 42 -13.08 8.79 2.13
CA ILE A 42 -14.37 9.44 1.86
C ILE A 42 -14.97 10.08 3.12
N HIS A 43 -14.52 9.62 4.30
CA HIS A 43 -14.89 10.14 5.61
C HIS A 43 -13.63 10.42 6.45
N PRO A 44 -13.66 11.41 7.35
CA PRO A 44 -12.59 11.58 8.32
C PRO A 44 -12.60 10.45 9.35
N TYR A 45 -11.42 10.03 9.79
CA TYR A 45 -11.22 9.03 10.83
C TYR A 45 -10.27 9.58 11.90
N ILE A 46 -10.65 9.43 13.17
CA ILE A 46 -9.82 9.83 14.32
C ILE A 46 -9.30 8.55 14.94
N SER A 47 -7.98 8.42 15.07
CA SER A 47 -7.36 7.26 15.69
C SER A 47 -7.70 7.17 17.17
N SER A 48 -8.07 5.97 17.61
CA SER A 48 -8.33 5.63 19.01
C SER A 48 -7.13 4.94 19.65
N GLN A 49 -6.33 4.23 18.86
CA GLN A 49 -5.14 3.50 19.28
C GLN A 49 -3.87 4.04 18.59
N PRO A 50 -2.67 3.84 19.16
CA PRO A 50 -1.42 4.39 18.61
C PRO A 50 -0.97 3.74 17.29
N ASP A 51 -1.47 2.55 16.97
CA ASP A 51 -1.23 1.83 15.72
C ASP A 51 -2.23 2.21 14.61
N GLU A 52 -3.23 3.03 14.94
CA GLU A 52 -4.22 3.51 13.97
C GLU A 52 -3.77 4.77 13.25
N LEU A 53 -4.09 4.83 11.96
CA LEU A 53 -3.81 5.95 11.07
C LEU A 53 -5.04 6.88 11.01
N PRO A 54 -4.99 8.11 11.56
CA PRO A 54 -6.06 9.06 11.37
C PRO A 54 -6.22 9.41 9.89
N LEU A 55 -7.42 9.78 9.44
CA LEU A 55 -7.67 10.15 8.04
C LEU A 55 -8.44 11.46 7.97
N ALA A 56 -8.07 12.31 7.01
CA ALA A 56 -8.88 13.42 6.56
C ALA A 56 -9.55 13.06 5.24
N ARG A 57 -10.73 13.64 4.96
CA ARG A 57 -11.42 13.43 3.69
C ARG A 57 -10.53 13.84 2.52
N GLY A 58 -10.34 12.93 1.56
CA GLY A 58 -9.50 13.10 0.38
C GLY A 58 -8.08 12.56 0.54
N ASP A 59 -7.69 12.07 1.73
CA ASP A 59 -6.39 11.43 1.91
C ASP A 59 -6.26 10.20 1.04
N ILE A 60 -5.09 10.05 0.41
CA ILE A 60 -4.75 8.88 -0.40
C ILE A 60 -3.82 8.00 0.41
N VAL A 61 -4.18 6.72 0.51
CA VAL A 61 -3.44 5.71 1.26
C VAL A 61 -3.08 4.55 0.35
N ASN A 62 -1.80 4.14 0.40
CA ASN A 62 -1.32 2.90 -0.21
C ASN A 62 -1.58 1.75 0.78
N VAL A 63 -2.46 0.82 0.42
CA VAL A 63 -2.88 -0.28 1.31
C VAL A 63 -1.89 -1.44 1.20
N THR A 64 -1.17 -1.71 2.27
CA THR A 64 -0.20 -2.81 2.33
C THR A 64 -0.80 -4.08 2.89
N ARG A 65 -1.86 -3.99 3.71
CA ARG A 65 -2.53 -5.16 4.30
C ARG A 65 -4.04 -4.96 4.37
N LYS A 66 -4.79 -6.05 4.20
CA LYS A 66 -6.24 -6.09 4.42
C LYS A 66 -6.58 -7.29 5.31
N MET A 67 -7.32 -7.04 6.37
CA MET A 67 -7.88 -8.06 7.26
C MET A 67 -9.34 -8.33 6.92
N ALA A 68 -9.80 -9.56 7.15
CA ALA A 68 -11.18 -9.98 6.86
C ALA A 68 -12.23 -9.25 7.70
N ASP A 69 -11.85 -8.69 8.86
CA ASP A 69 -12.72 -7.88 9.73
C ASP A 69 -12.96 -6.45 9.19
N GLY A 70 -12.35 -6.10 8.06
CA GLY A 70 -12.53 -4.81 7.40
C GLY A 70 -11.49 -3.75 7.80
N TRP A 71 -10.42 -4.13 8.51
CA TRP A 71 -9.30 -3.23 8.79
C TRP A 71 -8.23 -3.28 7.71
N TYR A 72 -7.81 -2.11 7.25
CA TYR A 72 -6.72 -1.93 6.29
C TYR A 72 -5.52 -1.32 7.00
N HIS A 73 -4.33 -1.82 6.68
CA HIS A 73 -3.07 -1.19 7.05
C HIS A 73 -2.48 -0.55 5.80
N GLY A 74 -1.96 0.67 5.93
CA GLY A 74 -1.37 1.35 4.78
C GLY A 74 -0.53 2.56 5.15
N GLU A 75 0.03 3.19 4.12
CA GLU A 75 0.85 4.40 4.21
C GLU A 75 0.12 5.59 3.56
N ARG A 76 -0.09 6.66 4.32
CA ARG A 76 -0.69 7.90 3.82
C ARG A 76 0.32 8.69 3.00
N ILE A 77 -0.04 9.02 1.76
CA ILE A 77 0.91 9.55 0.78
C ILE A 77 1.45 10.94 1.14
N ARG A 78 0.68 11.77 1.85
CA ARG A 78 1.01 13.19 2.06
C ARG A 78 2.18 13.40 3.03
N ASP A 79 2.34 12.49 4.01
CA ASP A 79 3.29 12.59 5.12
C ASP A 79 4.06 11.29 5.38
N GLY A 80 3.65 10.17 4.77
CA GLY A 80 4.31 8.88 4.92
C GLY A 80 3.93 8.15 6.21
N GLU A 81 2.94 8.63 6.97
CA GLU A 81 2.49 7.94 8.18
C GLU A 81 1.83 6.61 7.84
N THR A 82 2.11 5.59 8.65
CA THR A 82 1.57 4.24 8.49
C THR A 82 0.70 3.85 9.66
N GLY A 83 -0.34 3.07 9.41
CA GLY A 83 -1.16 2.47 10.47
C GLY A 83 -2.45 1.87 9.96
N TRP A 84 -3.28 1.45 10.91
CA TRP A 84 -4.57 0.81 10.69
C TRP A 84 -5.72 1.79 10.54
N PHE A 85 -6.64 1.52 9.63
CA PHE A 85 -7.86 2.29 9.47
C PHE A 85 -8.99 1.42 8.91
N PRO A 86 -10.25 1.77 9.19
CA PRO A 86 -11.39 0.99 8.76
C PRO A 86 -11.71 1.19 7.26
N ALA A 87 -11.88 0.10 6.53
CA ALA A 87 -12.08 0.11 5.08
C ALA A 87 -13.32 0.91 4.65
N ASN A 88 -14.40 0.90 5.44
CA ASN A 88 -15.66 1.61 5.15
C ASN A 88 -15.54 3.15 5.20
N TYR A 89 -14.42 3.70 5.67
CA TYR A 89 -14.12 5.14 5.60
C TYR A 89 -13.40 5.50 4.29
N THR A 90 -13.16 4.52 3.43
CA THR A 90 -12.37 4.69 2.20
C THR A 90 -13.09 4.11 0.99
N ALA A 91 -12.67 4.56 -0.19
CA ALA A 91 -13.09 4.02 -1.48
C ALA A 91 -11.86 3.65 -2.31
N GLU A 92 -11.90 2.49 -2.97
CA GLU A 92 -10.78 2.04 -3.82
C GLU A 92 -10.61 2.92 -5.05
N ILE A 93 -9.35 3.20 -5.40
CA ILE A 93 -8.95 3.94 -6.59
C ILE A 93 -8.59 2.93 -7.68
N ALA A 94 -9.60 2.40 -8.37
CA ALA A 94 -9.40 1.40 -9.42
C ALA A 94 -8.79 1.99 -10.71
N ASN A 95 -8.94 3.30 -10.97
CA ASN A 95 -8.53 3.91 -12.22
C ASN A 95 -6.98 4.02 -12.32
N PRO A 96 -6.31 3.32 -13.27
CA PRO A 96 -4.86 3.34 -13.39
C PRO A 96 -4.28 4.73 -13.67
N HIS A 97 -5.00 5.58 -14.41
CA HIS A 97 -4.55 6.96 -14.67
C HIS A 97 -4.50 7.80 -13.38
N VAL A 98 -5.45 7.57 -12.47
CA VAL A 98 -5.48 8.25 -11.17
C VAL A 98 -4.34 7.74 -10.30
N ARG A 99 -4.12 6.42 -10.23
CA ARG A 99 -2.98 5.82 -9.51
C ARG A 99 -1.64 6.38 -10.01
N ALA A 100 -1.44 6.42 -11.33
CA ALA A 100 -0.23 6.97 -11.94
C ALA A 100 -0.04 8.47 -11.63
N ARG A 101 -1.12 9.25 -11.62
CA ARG A 101 -1.08 10.68 -11.26
C ARG A 101 -0.66 10.86 -9.79
N ASN A 102 -1.27 10.10 -8.88
CA ASN A 102 -0.96 10.15 -7.45
C ASN A 102 0.53 9.81 -7.21
N LEU A 103 1.03 8.77 -7.88
CA LEU A 103 2.44 8.37 -7.81
C LEU A 103 3.38 9.48 -8.28
N LYS A 104 3.08 10.11 -9.42
CA LYS A 104 3.86 11.24 -9.94
C LYS A 104 3.87 12.44 -8.98
N GLN A 105 2.73 12.73 -8.34
CA GLN A 105 2.64 13.81 -7.36
C GLN A 105 3.49 13.52 -6.13
N ARG A 106 3.45 12.28 -5.61
CA ARG A 106 4.31 11.84 -4.50
C ARG A 106 5.79 12.03 -4.81
N TYR A 107 6.27 11.53 -5.96
CA TYR A 107 7.66 11.68 -6.35
C TYR A 107 8.09 13.14 -6.46
N ARG A 108 7.21 14.00 -6.99
CA ARG A 108 7.49 15.44 -7.09
C ARG A 108 7.69 16.06 -5.71
N LEU A 109 6.85 15.73 -4.74
CA LEU A 109 6.96 16.22 -3.37
C LEU A 109 8.22 15.72 -2.68
N LEU A 110 8.55 14.43 -2.82
CA LEU A 110 9.77 13.85 -2.25
C LEU A 110 11.05 14.46 -2.84
N ALA A 111 11.10 14.67 -4.15
CA ALA A 111 12.24 15.33 -4.78
C ALA A 111 12.39 16.78 -4.30
N LEU A 112 11.28 17.49 -4.07
CA LEU A 112 11.31 18.85 -3.51
C LEU A 112 11.78 18.86 -2.06
N SER A 113 11.32 17.92 -1.23
CA SER A 113 11.71 17.84 0.19
C SER A 113 13.18 17.45 0.35
N GLU A 114 13.68 16.51 -0.46
CA GLU A 114 15.10 16.13 -0.47
C GLU A 114 16.00 17.31 -0.86
N ASN A 115 15.61 18.07 -1.89
CA ASN A 115 16.34 19.27 -2.30
C ASN A 115 16.32 20.35 -1.21
N TYR A 116 15.19 20.52 -0.51
CA TYR A 116 15.08 21.45 0.61
C TYR A 116 16.03 21.08 1.76
N LEU A 117 16.12 19.79 2.11
CA LEU A 117 17.03 19.31 3.15
C LEU A 117 18.51 19.48 2.78
N LYS A 118 18.86 19.31 1.49
CA LYS A 118 20.24 19.51 0.99
C LYS A 118 20.68 20.97 0.91
N SER A 119 19.73 21.89 0.82
CA SER A 119 19.99 23.34 0.69
C SER A 119 20.21 24.04 2.05
N LYS A 120 20.18 23.30 3.17
CA LYS A 120 20.29 23.81 4.52
C LYS A 120 21.56 23.30 5.18
#